data_AF-A0A497DGP7-F1
#
_entry.id   AF-A0A497DGP7-F1
#
_cell.length_a   1.000
_cell.length_b   1.000
_cell.length_c   1.000
_cell.angle_alpha   90.00
_cell.angle_beta   90.00
_cell.angle_gamma   90.00
#
_symmetry.space_group_name_H-M   'P 1'
#
loop_
_entity.id
_entity.type
_entity.pdbx_description
1 polymer ?
#
loop_
_entity_poly.entity_id
_entity_poly.type
_entity_poly.pdbx_seq_one_letter_code
_entity_poly.pdbx_strand_id
1 'polypeptide(L)'
;EEISYLKTQIKNGYSTWLFSPRRFGKTSLIEKVFRELKDTKCVYFDLYNIRSKDDFCRKYSKIIAHELFNWKDDIKVLSKKFSNAFNNLSPTVSFDEFGNPSFSLNVHKIEKQEDIETILEVPSEFSLSSKKRICIAFDEFQEIKRIDPFMLHWMRSSFQRHREISYIFLGSKQSLMDDIFTSNKSPFYEFATKMNLSVISREELFSFIEQNFNNNRLPISNQTIDSILDKSECQPHFTQYFASVVFDLINAGYKQQDEDFTQLWMEKILIPQSDVFQDIYDQLTNSQRAALQAIGKRKDAGIFSESVKILYNLPVSSSLNEVLKALQKKGLVYKAADSYKITNPVFKAWLLRLE
;
A
#
# COMPACT_ATOMS: atom_id res chain seq x y z
N GLU A 1 2.96 -2.74 -16.99
CA GLU A 1 3.34 -4.19 -17.07
C GLU A 1 2.75 -5.01 -15.92
N GLU A 2 2.85 -4.46 -14.72
CA GLU A 2 2.39 -4.91 -13.41
C GLU A 2 0.97 -5.50 -13.38
N ILE A 3 0.03 -4.82 -14.04
CA ILE A 3 -1.37 -5.27 -14.12
C ILE A 3 -1.46 -6.62 -14.83
N SER A 4 -0.74 -6.78 -15.95
CA SER A 4 -0.73 -8.02 -16.72
C SER A 4 -0.09 -9.15 -15.92
N TYR A 5 1.02 -8.86 -15.25
CA TYR A 5 1.69 -9.80 -14.34
C TYR A 5 0.74 -10.28 -13.24
N LEU A 6 0.11 -9.37 -12.50
CA LEU A 6 -0.81 -9.73 -11.41
C LEU A 6 -2.02 -10.52 -11.92
N LYS A 7 -2.63 -10.12 -13.03
CA LYS A 7 -3.73 -10.88 -13.65
C LYS A 7 -3.32 -12.31 -14.00
N THR A 8 -2.09 -12.49 -14.48
CA THR A 8 -1.54 -13.82 -14.79
C THR A 8 -1.32 -14.66 -13.54
N GLN A 9 -0.72 -14.09 -12.49
CA GLN A 9 -0.54 -14.77 -11.19
C GLN A 9 -1.88 -15.22 -10.62
N ILE A 10 -2.88 -14.32 -10.61
CA ILE A 10 -4.23 -14.58 -10.10
C ILE A 10 -4.94 -15.69 -10.88
N LYS A 11 -4.85 -15.68 -12.22
CA LYS A 11 -5.45 -16.73 -13.05
C LYS A 11 -4.82 -18.10 -12.81
N ASN A 12 -3.54 -18.13 -12.48
CA ASN A 12 -2.79 -19.35 -12.24
C ASN A 12 -2.89 -19.87 -10.80
N GLY A 13 -3.55 -19.14 -9.89
CA GLY A 13 -3.64 -19.54 -8.48
C GLY A 13 -2.41 -19.17 -7.64
N TYR A 14 -1.51 -18.33 -8.16
CA TYR A 14 -0.29 -17.95 -7.46
C TYR A 14 -0.52 -16.75 -6.54
N SER A 15 0.08 -16.82 -5.36
CA SER A 15 0.05 -15.72 -4.40
C SER A 15 1.22 -14.77 -4.64
N THR A 16 0.96 -13.47 -4.55
CA THR A 16 1.95 -12.41 -4.78
C THR A 16 1.96 -11.45 -3.59
N TRP A 17 3.12 -10.90 -3.25
CA TRP A 17 3.19 -9.81 -2.29
C TRP A 17 3.91 -8.60 -2.89
N LEU A 18 3.35 -7.41 -2.67
CA LEU A 18 3.87 -6.18 -3.25
C LEU A 18 4.87 -5.51 -2.31
N PHE A 19 6.10 -5.34 -2.80
CA PHE A 19 7.16 -4.64 -2.11
C PHE A 19 7.36 -3.25 -2.70
N SER A 20 6.86 -2.22 -2.02
CA SER A 20 7.15 -0.83 -2.37
C SER A 20 6.96 0.12 -1.19
N PRO A 21 7.58 1.31 -1.22
CA PRO A 21 7.35 2.34 -0.23
C PRO A 21 5.89 2.81 -0.18
N ARG A 22 5.55 3.60 0.84
CA ARG A 22 4.25 4.30 0.90
C ARG A 22 4.07 5.18 -0.34
N ARG A 23 2.83 5.36 -0.78
CA ARG A 23 2.44 6.31 -1.84
C ARG A 23 2.88 5.95 -3.27
N PHE A 24 3.27 4.69 -3.50
CA PHE A 24 3.63 4.15 -4.83
C PHE A 24 2.43 3.55 -5.59
N GLY A 25 1.19 3.76 -5.12
CA GLY A 25 -0.01 3.35 -5.84
C GLY A 25 -0.40 1.87 -5.71
N LYS A 26 0.05 1.16 -4.66
CA LYS A 26 -0.30 -0.25 -4.40
C LYS A 26 -1.82 -0.51 -4.45
N THR A 27 -2.59 0.25 -3.69
CA THR A 27 -4.06 0.13 -3.62
C THR A 27 -4.69 0.38 -4.99
N SER A 28 -4.33 1.49 -5.65
CA SER A 28 -4.84 1.83 -6.99
C SER A 28 -4.52 0.77 -8.04
N LEU A 29 -3.34 0.13 -7.95
CA LEU A 29 -2.95 -0.98 -8.82
C LEU A 29 -3.89 -2.18 -8.61
N ILE A 30 -4.15 -2.57 -7.36
CA ILE A 30 -5.04 -3.69 -7.05
C ILE A 30 -6.49 -3.41 -7.45
N GLU A 31 -7.00 -2.21 -7.17
CA GLU A 31 -8.34 -1.81 -7.62
C GLU A 31 -8.49 -1.89 -9.14
N LYS A 32 -7.47 -1.46 -9.89
CA LYS A 32 -7.47 -1.56 -11.35
C LYS A 32 -7.43 -3.02 -11.82
N VAL A 33 -6.59 -3.85 -11.21
CA VAL A 33 -6.52 -5.30 -11.51
C VAL A 33 -7.87 -5.97 -11.23
N PHE A 34 -8.49 -5.70 -10.09
CA PHE A 34 -9.78 -6.27 -9.69
C PHE A 34 -10.91 -5.86 -10.64
N ARG A 35 -10.93 -4.59 -11.07
CA ARG A 35 -11.91 -4.10 -12.05
C ARG A 35 -11.79 -4.78 -13.42
N GLU A 36 -10.57 -5.15 -13.81
CA GLU A 36 -10.32 -5.82 -15.09
C GLU A 36 -10.49 -7.35 -15.05
N LEU A 37 -10.62 -7.95 -13.85
CA LEU A 37 -10.86 -9.37 -13.67
C LEU A 37 -12.36 -9.67 -13.59
N LYS A 38 -12.93 -10.13 -14.71
CA LYS A 38 -14.38 -10.43 -14.79
C LYS A 38 -14.75 -11.84 -14.31
N ASP A 39 -13.84 -12.79 -14.48
CA ASP A 39 -14.10 -14.22 -14.20
C ASP A 39 -13.61 -14.68 -12.82
N THR A 40 -13.11 -13.75 -12.01
CA THR A 40 -12.57 -14.00 -10.66
C THR A 40 -13.31 -13.13 -9.66
N LYS A 41 -13.81 -13.74 -8.58
CA LYS A 41 -14.36 -12.99 -7.45
C LYS A 41 -13.21 -12.34 -6.69
N CYS A 42 -13.20 -11.02 -6.60
CA CYS A 42 -12.12 -10.28 -5.97
C CYS A 42 -12.58 -9.70 -4.64
N VAL A 43 -11.80 -9.92 -3.59
CA VAL A 43 -12.07 -9.44 -2.24
C VAL A 43 -10.91 -8.57 -1.79
N TYR A 44 -11.20 -7.38 -1.29
CA TYR A 44 -10.21 -6.50 -0.69
C TYR A 44 -10.44 -6.40 0.81
N PHE A 45 -9.39 -6.60 1.61
CA PHE A 45 -9.47 -6.51 3.06
C PHE A 45 -8.32 -5.70 3.65
N ASP A 46 -8.64 -4.53 4.20
CA ASP A 46 -7.69 -3.66 4.90
C ASP A 46 -7.57 -4.03 6.38
N LEU A 47 -6.36 -4.37 6.80
CA LEU A 47 -6.04 -4.79 8.16
C LEU A 47 -5.63 -3.63 9.08
N TYR A 48 -5.49 -2.40 8.57
CA TYR A 48 -4.97 -1.25 9.32
C TYR A 48 -5.75 -0.97 10.63
N ASN A 49 -7.07 -1.00 10.53
CA ASN A 49 -8.00 -0.70 11.64
C ASN A 49 -8.52 -1.94 12.38
N ILE A 50 -7.84 -3.08 12.24
CA ILE A 50 -8.19 -4.30 12.98
C ILE A 50 -7.47 -4.30 14.33
N ARG A 51 -8.25 -4.47 15.41
CA ARG A 51 -7.75 -4.31 16.79
C ARG A 51 -7.58 -5.62 17.55
N SER A 52 -8.28 -6.68 17.16
CA SER A 52 -8.25 -7.98 17.82
C SER A 52 -8.63 -9.11 16.86
N LYS A 53 -8.44 -10.35 17.30
CA LYS A 53 -8.92 -11.56 16.58
C LYS A 53 -10.42 -11.50 16.34
N ASP A 54 -11.18 -11.01 17.32
CA ASP A 54 -12.63 -10.86 17.20
C ASP A 54 -13.02 -9.86 16.12
N ASP A 55 -12.34 -8.71 16.09
CA ASP A 55 -12.56 -7.69 15.09
C ASP A 55 -12.15 -8.17 13.69
N PHE A 56 -11.06 -8.93 13.58
CA PHE A 56 -10.64 -9.59 12.35
C PHE A 56 -11.75 -10.49 11.82
N CYS A 57 -12.20 -11.45 12.62
CA CYS A 57 -13.22 -12.41 12.23
C CYS A 57 -14.52 -11.74 11.83
N ARG A 58 -15.03 -10.81 12.64
CA ARG A 58 -16.26 -10.09 12.33
C ARG A 58 -16.17 -9.32 11.01
N LYS A 59 -15.09 -8.56 10.79
CA LYS A 59 -14.94 -7.75 9.59
C LYS A 59 -14.65 -8.58 8.34
N TYR A 60 -13.77 -9.58 8.46
CA TYR A 60 -13.46 -10.50 7.37
C TYR A 60 -14.72 -11.26 6.95
N SER A 61 -15.45 -11.86 7.90
CA SER A 61 -16.68 -12.59 7.60
C SER A 61 -17.75 -11.68 6.98
N LYS A 62 -17.87 -10.42 7.41
CA LYS A 62 -18.78 -9.43 6.79
C LYS A 62 -18.39 -9.13 5.33
N ILE A 63 -17.11 -8.97 5.04
CA ILE A 63 -16.62 -8.67 3.69
C ILE A 63 -16.79 -9.89 2.79
N ILE A 64 -16.42 -11.08 3.27
CA ILE A 64 -16.62 -12.34 2.54
C ILE A 64 -18.11 -12.59 2.26
N ALA A 65 -18.97 -12.34 3.25
CA ALA A 65 -20.42 -12.38 3.12
C ALA A 65 -20.90 -11.47 1.97
N HIS A 66 -20.45 -10.22 1.93
CA HIS A 66 -20.84 -9.22 0.94
C HIS A 66 -20.32 -9.51 -0.48
N GLU A 67 -19.06 -9.89 -0.63
CA GLU A 67 -18.40 -10.01 -1.94
C GLU A 67 -18.69 -11.34 -2.65
N LEU A 68 -18.80 -12.42 -1.86
CA LEU A 68 -18.95 -13.77 -2.42
C LEU A 68 -20.42 -14.16 -2.59
N PHE A 69 -21.30 -13.80 -1.65
CA PHE A 69 -22.67 -14.28 -1.64
C PHE A 69 -23.65 -13.18 -2.07
N ASN A 70 -24.48 -13.46 -3.08
CA ASN A 70 -25.66 -12.63 -3.31
C ASN A 70 -26.82 -13.15 -2.46
N TRP A 71 -27.69 -12.25 -1.99
CA TRP A 71 -28.92 -12.66 -1.28
C TRP A 71 -29.83 -13.58 -2.12
N LYS A 72 -29.70 -13.54 -3.46
CA LYS A 72 -30.40 -14.41 -4.41
C LYS A 72 -29.74 -15.77 -4.59
N ASP A 73 -28.46 -15.91 -4.24
CA ASP A 73 -27.78 -17.20 -4.22
C ASP A 73 -28.31 -17.96 -3.00
N ASP A 74 -28.77 -19.19 -3.20
CA ASP A 74 -29.57 -19.98 -2.25
C ASP A 74 -29.09 -19.86 -0.78
N ILE A 75 -29.70 -18.91 -0.05
CA ILE A 75 -29.49 -18.71 1.39
C ILE A 75 -29.65 -20.02 2.16
N LYS A 76 -30.48 -20.96 1.65
CA LYS A 76 -30.68 -22.30 2.21
C LYS A 76 -29.50 -23.25 2.00
N VAL A 77 -28.81 -23.19 0.86
CA VAL A 77 -27.62 -24.03 0.59
C VAL A 77 -26.43 -23.50 1.38
N LEU A 78 -26.32 -22.17 1.46
CA LEU A 78 -25.33 -21.49 2.26
C LEU A 78 -25.56 -21.76 3.74
N SER A 79 -26.74 -21.46 4.26
CA SER A 79 -27.04 -21.64 5.68
C SER A 79 -26.86 -23.08 6.15
N LYS A 80 -27.23 -24.08 5.33
CA LYS A 80 -27.04 -25.50 5.67
C LYS A 80 -25.58 -25.94 5.61
N LYS A 81 -24.76 -25.36 4.72
CA LYS A 81 -23.31 -25.65 4.68
C LYS A 81 -22.57 -24.95 5.81
N PHE A 82 -22.85 -23.67 6.03
CA PHE A 82 -22.29 -22.90 7.13
C PHE A 82 -22.69 -23.47 8.50
N SER A 83 -23.96 -23.87 8.69
CA SER A 83 -24.40 -24.49 9.95
C SER A 83 -23.80 -25.87 10.20
N ASN A 84 -23.47 -26.63 9.15
CA ASN A 84 -22.90 -27.96 9.26
C ASN A 84 -21.36 -27.95 9.39
N ALA A 85 -20.69 -26.99 8.75
CA ALA A 85 -19.25 -26.80 8.85
C ALA A 85 -18.86 -26.02 10.11
N PHE A 86 -19.74 -25.14 10.62
CA PHE A 86 -19.38 -24.14 11.62
C PHE A 86 -20.47 -23.98 12.69
N ASN A 87 -20.37 -24.78 13.77
CA ASN A 87 -21.28 -24.70 14.91
C ASN A 87 -21.33 -23.31 15.61
N ASN A 88 -20.31 -22.46 15.38
CA ASN A 88 -20.14 -21.15 16.00
C ASN A 88 -20.42 -19.95 15.06
N LEU A 89 -20.73 -20.19 13.78
CA LEU A 89 -21.08 -19.15 12.81
C LEU A 89 -22.57 -19.24 12.47
N SER A 90 -23.34 -18.21 12.83
CA SER A 90 -24.73 -18.10 12.40
C SER A 90 -24.85 -17.11 11.24
N PRO A 91 -25.40 -17.53 10.09
CA PRO A 91 -25.75 -16.59 9.04
C PRO A 91 -26.94 -15.74 9.50
N THR A 92 -26.81 -14.42 9.42
CA THR A 92 -27.87 -13.46 9.69
C THR A 92 -28.15 -12.60 8.46
N VAL A 93 -29.42 -12.52 8.10
CA VAL A 93 -29.91 -11.61 7.07
C VAL A 93 -30.47 -10.38 7.77
N SER A 94 -29.92 -9.21 7.49
CA SER A 94 -30.41 -7.91 7.94
C SER A 94 -30.87 -7.09 6.74
N PHE A 95 -31.77 -6.14 6.94
CA PHE A 95 -32.17 -5.18 5.92
C PHE A 95 -31.53 -3.83 6.21
N ASP A 96 -31.03 -3.14 5.19
CA ASP A 96 -30.58 -1.76 5.33
C ASP A 96 -31.77 -0.78 5.47
N GLU A 97 -31.49 0.51 5.68
CA GLU A 97 -32.50 1.57 5.80
C GLU A 97 -33.36 1.74 4.53
N PHE A 98 -32.93 1.16 3.40
CA PHE A 98 -33.63 1.19 2.12
C PHE A 98 -34.35 -0.13 1.81
N GLY A 99 -34.37 -1.08 2.76
CA GLY A 99 -35.05 -2.38 2.61
C GLY A 99 -34.28 -3.39 1.76
N ASN A 100 -33.00 -3.17 1.46
CA ASN A 100 -32.18 -4.13 0.75
C ASN A 100 -31.67 -5.22 1.70
N PRO A 101 -31.80 -6.51 1.36
CA PRO A 101 -31.27 -7.60 2.14
C PRO A 101 -29.73 -7.61 2.10
N SER A 102 -29.12 -7.74 3.26
CA SER A 102 -27.68 -7.88 3.47
C SER A 102 -27.39 -9.18 4.22
N PHE A 103 -26.42 -9.95 3.71
CA PHE A 103 -25.94 -11.16 4.36
C PHE A 103 -24.79 -10.82 5.30
N SER A 104 -24.81 -11.39 6.50
CA SER A 104 -23.76 -11.25 7.50
C SER A 104 -23.55 -12.59 8.19
N LEU A 105 -22.35 -12.80 8.72
CA LEU A 105 -22.03 -13.96 9.54
C LEU A 105 -21.74 -13.46 10.95
N ASN A 106 -22.60 -13.84 11.90
CA ASN A 106 -22.39 -13.57 13.31
C ASN A 106 -21.53 -14.66 13.92
N VAL A 107 -20.43 -14.24 14.55
CA VAL A 107 -19.56 -15.12 15.33
C VAL A 107 -19.94 -14.96 16.79
N HIS A 108 -20.52 -15.99 17.41
CA HIS A 108 -21.09 -15.87 18.76
C HIS A 108 -20.04 -15.81 19.87
N LYS A 109 -18.85 -16.38 19.62
CA LYS A 109 -17.65 -16.28 20.47
C LYS A 109 -16.44 -16.77 19.68
N ILE A 110 -15.32 -16.08 19.79
CA ILE A 110 -14.04 -16.49 19.18
C ILE A 110 -13.12 -16.78 20.35
N GLU A 111 -13.09 -18.04 20.77
CA GLU A 111 -12.31 -18.46 21.93
C GLU A 111 -11.14 -19.37 21.54
N LYS A 112 -11.20 -19.98 20.34
CA LYS A 112 -10.25 -21.02 19.92
C LYS A 112 -9.70 -20.75 18.52
N GLN A 113 -8.54 -21.34 18.23
CA GLN A 113 -7.92 -21.38 16.90
C GLN A 113 -8.90 -21.85 15.82
N GLU A 114 -9.69 -22.87 16.13
CA GLU A 114 -10.65 -23.50 15.22
C GLU A 114 -11.66 -22.51 14.65
N ASP A 115 -12.03 -21.46 15.40
CA ASP A 115 -12.99 -20.42 14.97
C ASP A 115 -12.41 -19.55 13.84
N ILE A 116 -11.10 -19.26 13.88
CA ILE A 116 -10.42 -18.44 12.88
C ILE A 116 -10.15 -19.27 11.62
N GLU A 117 -9.64 -20.48 11.77
CA GLU A 117 -9.40 -21.39 10.63
C GLU A 117 -10.70 -21.66 9.86
N THR A 118 -11.79 -21.91 10.60
CA THR A 118 -13.16 -21.99 10.10
C THR A 118 -13.50 -20.83 9.16
N ILE A 119 -13.32 -19.59 9.62
CA ILE A 119 -13.65 -18.39 8.84
C ILE A 119 -12.75 -18.26 7.61
N LEU A 120 -11.49 -18.66 7.71
CA LEU A 120 -10.53 -18.60 6.61
C LEU A 120 -10.84 -19.61 5.49
N GLU A 121 -11.50 -20.73 5.79
CA GLU A 121 -11.90 -21.76 4.82
C GLU A 121 -13.17 -21.39 4.03
N VAL A 122 -13.99 -20.46 4.53
CA VAL A 122 -15.25 -20.04 3.89
C VAL A 122 -15.11 -19.71 2.40
N PRO A 123 -14.10 -18.92 1.95
CA PRO A 123 -13.96 -18.61 0.53
C PRO A 123 -13.64 -19.85 -0.32
N SER A 124 -12.90 -20.83 0.23
CA SER A 124 -12.56 -22.07 -0.46
C SER A 124 -13.81 -22.90 -0.72
N GLU A 125 -14.65 -23.08 0.29
CA GLU A 125 -15.94 -23.77 0.15
C GLU A 125 -16.87 -23.09 -0.89
N PHE A 126 -16.90 -21.75 -0.89
CA PHE A 126 -17.64 -20.99 -1.90
C PHE A 126 -17.10 -21.24 -3.31
N SER A 127 -15.78 -21.16 -3.48
CA SER A 127 -15.13 -21.35 -4.77
C SER A 127 -15.38 -22.74 -5.34
N LEU A 128 -15.25 -23.79 -4.52
CA LEU A 128 -15.48 -25.17 -4.92
C LEU A 128 -16.94 -25.43 -5.33
N SER A 129 -17.90 -24.83 -4.62
CA SER A 129 -19.33 -25.00 -4.92
C SER A 129 -19.82 -24.18 -6.11
N SER A 130 -19.32 -22.95 -6.26
CA SER A 130 -19.68 -22.05 -7.37
C SER A 130 -18.83 -22.26 -8.63
N LYS A 131 -17.74 -23.02 -8.54
CA LYS A 131 -16.71 -23.19 -9.58
C LYS A 131 -16.10 -21.87 -10.06
N LYS A 132 -16.05 -20.84 -9.19
CA LYS A 132 -15.47 -19.53 -9.50
C LYS A 132 -14.18 -19.33 -8.75
N ARG A 133 -13.11 -18.92 -9.45
CA ARG A 133 -11.85 -18.53 -8.82
C ARG A 133 -12.04 -17.31 -7.92
N ILE A 134 -11.24 -17.23 -6.87
CA ILE A 134 -11.22 -16.09 -5.95
C ILE A 134 -9.83 -15.47 -5.90
N CYS A 135 -9.76 -14.15 -5.78
CA CYS A 135 -8.57 -13.42 -5.38
C CYS A 135 -8.86 -12.64 -4.11
N ILE A 136 -8.03 -12.78 -3.07
CA ILE A 136 -8.16 -12.02 -1.82
C ILE A 136 -6.92 -11.16 -1.64
N ALA A 137 -7.10 -9.84 -1.64
CA ALA A 137 -6.05 -8.88 -1.30
C ALA A 137 -6.14 -8.50 0.18
N PHE A 138 -5.07 -8.73 0.93
CA PHE A 138 -4.89 -8.24 2.29
C PHE A 138 -4.00 -7.00 2.27
N ASP A 139 -4.56 -5.84 2.61
CA ASP A 139 -3.82 -4.60 2.78
C ASP A 139 -3.32 -4.42 4.21
N GLU A 140 -2.17 -3.77 4.33
CA GLU A 140 -1.39 -3.65 5.58
C GLU A 140 -1.21 -5.00 6.30
N PHE A 141 -0.85 -6.04 5.55
CA PHE A 141 -0.76 -7.42 6.03
C PHE A 141 0.16 -7.61 7.25
N GLN A 142 1.18 -6.77 7.41
CA GLN A 142 2.03 -6.84 8.59
C GLN A 142 1.30 -6.58 9.91
N GLU A 143 0.12 -5.96 9.89
CA GLU A 143 -0.68 -5.72 11.09
C GLU A 143 -1.21 -7.01 11.71
N ILE A 144 -1.21 -8.14 10.98
CA ILE A 144 -1.50 -9.46 11.56
C ILE A 144 -0.58 -9.77 12.76
N LYS A 145 0.72 -9.47 12.66
CA LYS A 145 1.67 -9.66 13.77
C LYS A 145 1.31 -8.82 15.00
N ARG A 146 0.67 -7.65 14.83
CA ARG A 146 0.22 -6.78 15.92
C ARG A 146 -1.03 -7.34 16.61
N ILE A 147 -1.93 -7.95 15.84
CA ILE A 147 -3.17 -8.55 16.35
C ILE A 147 -2.84 -9.80 17.19
N ASP A 148 -2.14 -10.75 16.57
CA ASP A 148 -1.65 -11.96 17.21
C ASP A 148 -0.56 -12.59 16.29
N PRO A 149 0.70 -12.68 16.73
CA PRO A 149 1.78 -13.27 15.93
C PRO A 149 1.48 -14.70 15.46
N PHE A 150 0.72 -15.48 16.25
CA PHE A 150 0.41 -16.87 15.92
C PHE A 150 -0.62 -16.99 14.80
N MET A 151 -1.36 -15.92 14.51
CA MET A 151 -2.36 -15.91 13.43
C MET A 151 -1.74 -16.13 12.05
N LEU A 152 -0.45 -15.81 11.85
CA LEU A 152 0.27 -16.17 10.63
C LEU A 152 0.35 -17.70 10.44
N HIS A 153 0.45 -18.50 11.50
CA HIS A 153 0.43 -19.96 11.40
C HIS A 153 -0.93 -20.48 10.95
N TRP A 154 -2.02 -19.94 11.50
CA TRP A 154 -3.40 -20.32 11.14
C TRP A 154 -3.72 -19.95 9.69
N MET A 155 -3.34 -18.73 9.28
CA MET A 155 -3.50 -18.29 7.90
C MET A 155 -2.68 -19.17 6.95
N ARG A 156 -1.43 -19.49 7.29
CA ARG A 156 -0.61 -20.40 6.48
C ARG A 156 -1.21 -21.79 6.36
N SER A 157 -1.67 -22.37 7.47
CA SER A 157 -2.32 -23.68 7.53
C SER A 157 -3.50 -23.77 6.57
N SER A 158 -4.33 -22.73 6.54
CA SER A 158 -5.52 -22.64 5.68
C SER A 158 -5.12 -22.38 4.22
N PHE A 159 -4.38 -21.29 3.97
CA PHE A 159 -4.11 -20.79 2.63
C PHE A 159 -3.32 -21.76 1.74
N GLN A 160 -2.47 -22.61 2.32
CA GLN A 160 -1.73 -23.61 1.53
C GLN A 160 -2.62 -24.71 0.93
N ARG A 161 -3.83 -24.90 1.46
CA ARG A 161 -4.81 -25.88 0.95
C ARG A 161 -5.70 -25.29 -0.15
N HIS A 162 -5.84 -23.96 -0.19
CA HIS A 162 -6.72 -23.25 -1.11
C HIS A 162 -6.09 -23.12 -2.50
N ARG A 163 -6.29 -24.12 -3.38
CA ARG A 163 -5.73 -24.13 -4.75
C ARG A 163 -6.50 -23.25 -5.72
N GLU A 164 -7.71 -22.89 -5.34
CA GLU A 164 -8.70 -22.13 -6.10
C GLU A 164 -8.69 -20.63 -5.77
N ILE A 165 -7.87 -20.23 -4.79
CA ILE A 165 -7.74 -18.85 -4.32
C ILE A 165 -6.32 -18.36 -4.57
N SER A 166 -6.19 -17.15 -5.10
CA SER A 166 -4.93 -16.41 -5.13
C SER A 166 -4.92 -15.34 -4.06
N TYR A 167 -3.78 -15.14 -3.41
CA TYR A 167 -3.62 -14.11 -2.39
C TYR A 167 -2.71 -12.98 -2.88
N ILE A 168 -3.12 -11.75 -2.57
CA ILE A 168 -2.27 -10.57 -2.76
C ILE A 168 -2.01 -9.95 -1.39
N PHE A 169 -0.74 -9.82 -1.02
CA PHE A 169 -0.36 -9.19 0.25
C PHE A 169 0.27 -7.82 0.00
N LEU A 170 -0.32 -6.78 0.58
CA LEU A 170 0.16 -5.41 0.51
C LEU A 170 0.60 -4.97 1.90
N GLY A 171 1.61 -4.10 1.95
CA GLY A 171 2.03 -3.52 3.22
C GLY A 171 2.95 -2.33 3.01
N SER A 172 2.77 -1.30 3.83
CA SER A 172 3.62 -0.11 3.74
C SER A 172 4.94 -0.25 4.51
N LYS A 173 4.99 -1.14 5.51
CA LYS A 173 6.19 -1.39 6.33
C LYS A 173 7.05 -2.47 5.69
N GLN A 174 7.85 -2.07 4.70
CA GLN A 174 8.72 -2.95 3.90
C GLN A 174 9.51 -3.97 4.74
N SER A 175 10.19 -3.55 5.82
CA SER A 175 10.98 -4.45 6.66
C SER A 175 10.14 -5.54 7.35
N LEU A 176 8.90 -5.23 7.73
CA LEU A 176 8.03 -6.23 8.36
C LEU A 176 7.47 -7.19 7.31
N MET A 177 7.15 -6.70 6.11
CA MET A 177 6.73 -7.52 4.99
C MET A 177 7.86 -8.47 4.53
N ASP A 178 9.08 -7.95 4.36
CA ASP A 178 10.27 -8.79 4.09
C ASP A 178 10.40 -9.88 5.17
N ASP A 179 10.37 -9.52 6.46
CA ASP A 179 10.46 -10.50 7.55
C ASP A 179 9.32 -11.55 7.53
N ILE A 180 8.13 -11.22 7.05
CA ILE A 180 7.03 -12.19 6.90
C ILE A 180 7.28 -13.17 5.75
N PHE A 181 7.77 -12.72 4.60
CA PHE A 181 7.82 -13.55 3.39
C PHE A 181 9.21 -14.16 3.08
N THR A 182 10.29 -13.60 3.63
CA THR A 182 11.68 -14.00 3.31
C THR A 182 12.46 -14.54 4.51
N SER A 183 11.91 -14.51 5.72
CA SER A 183 12.57 -15.10 6.90
C SER A 183 12.28 -16.59 6.98
N ASN A 184 13.31 -17.43 7.06
CA ASN A 184 13.16 -18.90 7.18
C ASN A 184 12.43 -19.36 8.45
N LYS A 185 12.29 -18.47 9.45
CA LYS A 185 11.52 -18.71 10.68
C LYS A 185 10.05 -18.35 10.55
N SER A 186 9.67 -17.65 9.47
CA SER A 186 8.29 -17.21 9.26
C SER A 186 7.44 -18.33 8.66
N PRO A 187 6.18 -18.51 9.09
CA PRO A 187 5.25 -19.45 8.46
C PRO A 187 5.01 -19.15 6.97
N PHE A 188 5.11 -17.88 6.60
CA PHE A 188 4.90 -17.38 5.24
C PHE A 188 6.18 -17.38 4.38
N TYR A 189 7.27 -17.99 4.86
CA TYR A 189 8.50 -18.14 4.07
C TYR A 189 8.19 -18.78 2.71
N GLU A 190 8.57 -18.07 1.64
CA GLU A 190 8.34 -18.46 0.23
C GLU A 190 6.87 -18.75 -0.13
N PHE A 191 5.91 -18.27 0.67
CA PHE A 191 4.49 -18.50 0.39
C PHE A 191 3.98 -17.76 -0.84
N ALA A 192 4.54 -16.57 -1.10
CA ALA A 192 4.10 -15.69 -2.17
C ALA A 192 5.32 -15.15 -2.93
N THR A 193 5.18 -14.97 -4.25
CA THR A 193 6.22 -14.38 -5.08
C THR A 193 6.34 -12.88 -4.80
N LYS A 194 7.57 -12.40 -4.62
CA LYS A 194 7.86 -10.97 -4.42
C LYS A 194 7.68 -10.22 -5.73
N MET A 195 6.89 -9.16 -5.72
CA MET A 195 6.80 -8.19 -6.81
C MET A 195 7.27 -6.83 -6.31
N ASN A 196 8.39 -6.36 -6.82
CA ASN A 196 8.87 -5.01 -6.53
C ASN A 196 8.07 -4.01 -7.36
N LEU A 197 7.38 -3.08 -6.71
CA LEU A 197 6.66 -2.01 -7.39
C LEU A 197 7.53 -0.74 -7.38
N SER A 198 8.00 -0.36 -8.56
CA SER A 198 8.75 0.88 -8.77
C SER A 198 7.82 2.08 -8.90
N VAL A 199 8.41 3.27 -9.03
CA VAL A 199 7.66 4.43 -9.53
C VAL A 199 7.22 4.16 -10.97
N ILE A 200 6.14 4.83 -11.39
CA ILE A 200 5.68 4.81 -12.78
C ILE A 200 6.75 5.48 -13.64
N SER A 201 6.92 5.00 -14.87
CA SER A 201 7.90 5.57 -15.80
C SER A 201 7.64 7.06 -16.04
N ARG A 202 8.70 7.81 -16.31
CA ARG A 202 8.61 9.25 -16.55
C ARG A 202 7.71 9.53 -17.75
N GLU A 203 7.84 8.72 -18.80
CA GLU A 203 7.14 8.84 -20.08
C GLU A 203 5.63 8.60 -19.92
N GLU A 204 5.24 7.57 -19.14
CA GLU A 204 3.84 7.30 -18.84
C GLU A 204 3.22 8.42 -18.01
N LEU A 205 3.93 8.92 -16.99
CA LEU A 205 3.42 10.03 -16.17
C LEU A 205 3.34 11.34 -16.96
N PHE A 206 4.32 11.61 -17.82
CA PHE A 206 4.31 12.77 -18.70
C PHE A 206 3.05 12.76 -19.58
N SER A 207 2.84 11.65 -20.29
CA SER A 207 1.68 11.46 -21.17
C SER A 207 0.37 11.55 -20.40
N PHE A 208 0.33 10.97 -19.19
CA PHE A 208 -0.85 11.03 -18.33
C PHE A 208 -1.19 12.47 -17.91
N ILE A 209 -0.21 13.26 -17.49
CA ILE A 209 -0.43 14.66 -17.10
C ILE A 209 -0.89 15.47 -18.32
N GLU A 210 -0.16 15.40 -19.43
CA GLU A 210 -0.48 16.13 -20.67
C GLU A 210 -1.92 15.86 -21.12
N GLN A 211 -2.33 14.59 -21.18
CA GLN A 211 -3.69 14.20 -21.59
C GLN A 211 -4.77 14.75 -20.65
N ASN A 212 -4.56 14.69 -19.33
CA ASN A 212 -5.56 15.19 -18.38
C ASN A 212 -5.74 16.70 -18.48
N PHE A 213 -4.65 17.46 -18.63
CA PHE A 213 -4.70 18.91 -18.82
C PHE A 213 -5.40 19.30 -20.13
N ASN A 214 -5.07 18.61 -21.23
CA ASN A 214 -5.69 18.84 -22.54
C ASN A 214 -7.19 18.50 -22.54
N ASN A 215 -7.59 17.39 -21.90
CA ASN A 215 -9.00 17.01 -21.79
C ASN A 215 -9.85 18.04 -21.02
N ASN A 216 -9.22 18.77 -20.09
CA ASN A 216 -9.85 19.85 -19.34
C ASN A 216 -9.68 21.24 -20.00
N ARG A 217 -9.17 21.29 -21.24
CA ARG A 217 -8.96 22.55 -22.00
C ARG A 217 -8.01 23.54 -21.31
N LEU A 218 -7.10 23.04 -20.48
CA LEU A 218 -6.08 23.84 -19.80
C LEU A 218 -4.71 23.29 -20.21
N PRO A 219 -4.16 23.68 -21.37
CA PRO A 219 -2.90 23.11 -21.85
C PRO A 219 -1.74 23.44 -20.89
N ILE A 220 -0.91 22.44 -20.63
CA ILE A 220 0.29 22.55 -19.79
C ILE A 220 1.54 22.45 -20.67
N SER A 221 2.59 23.22 -20.35
CA SER A 221 3.85 23.17 -21.09
C SER A 221 4.69 21.95 -20.70
N ASN A 222 5.44 21.40 -21.65
CA ASN A 222 6.35 20.28 -21.41
C ASN A 222 7.34 20.58 -20.28
N GLN A 223 7.87 21.81 -20.22
CA GLN A 223 8.79 22.25 -19.16
C GLN A 223 8.15 22.20 -17.78
N THR A 224 6.86 22.57 -17.66
CA THR A 224 6.11 22.47 -16.41
C THR A 224 5.88 21.02 -16.00
N ILE A 225 5.53 20.14 -16.95
CA ILE A 225 5.39 18.70 -16.69
C ILE A 225 6.72 18.13 -16.19
N ASP A 226 7.83 18.42 -16.88
CA ASP A 226 9.16 17.95 -16.50
C ASP A 226 9.54 18.40 -15.09
N SER A 227 9.26 19.66 -14.75
CA SER A 227 9.47 20.21 -13.42
C SER A 227 8.64 19.48 -12.35
N ILE A 228 7.37 19.17 -12.63
CA ILE A 228 6.52 18.37 -11.73
C ILE A 228 7.17 17.00 -11.47
N LEU A 229 7.58 16.29 -12.54
CA LEU A 229 8.14 14.94 -12.46
C LEU A 229 9.47 14.89 -11.71
N ASP A 230 10.32 15.91 -11.90
CA ASP A 230 11.60 16.04 -11.20
C ASP A 230 11.39 16.28 -9.71
N LYS A 231 10.51 17.21 -9.35
CA LYS A 231 10.24 17.57 -7.95
C LYS A 231 9.46 16.49 -7.21
N SER A 232 8.58 15.76 -7.89
CA SER A 232 7.82 14.64 -7.30
C SER A 232 8.60 13.33 -7.25
N GLU A 233 9.78 13.28 -7.89
CA GLU A 233 10.58 12.07 -8.13
C GLU A 233 9.75 10.94 -8.78
N CYS A 234 8.81 11.30 -9.66
CA CYS A 234 7.86 10.38 -10.33
C CYS A 234 7.02 9.53 -9.36
N GLN A 235 6.93 9.91 -8.08
CA GLN A 235 6.10 9.19 -7.13
C GLN A 235 4.62 9.49 -7.42
N PRO A 236 3.74 8.48 -7.66
CA PRO A 236 2.39 8.71 -8.18
C PRO A 236 1.54 9.70 -7.37
N HIS A 237 1.49 9.55 -6.05
CA HIS A 237 0.74 10.45 -5.17
C HIS A 237 1.22 11.89 -5.26
N PHE A 238 2.55 12.11 -5.17
CA PHE A 238 3.11 13.46 -5.20
C PHE A 238 3.01 14.08 -6.59
N THR A 239 3.20 13.28 -7.63
CA THR A 239 3.03 13.72 -9.02
C THR A 239 1.61 14.24 -9.26
N GLN A 240 0.60 13.48 -8.82
CA GLN A 240 -0.80 13.90 -8.91
C GLN A 240 -1.09 15.16 -8.09
N TYR A 241 -0.60 15.21 -6.84
CA TYR A 241 -0.77 16.38 -5.99
C TYR A 241 -0.10 17.65 -6.55
N PHE A 242 1.10 17.52 -7.10
CA PHE A 242 1.83 18.66 -7.66
C PHE A 242 1.14 19.13 -8.94
N ALA A 243 0.73 18.19 -9.79
CA ALA A 243 -0.06 18.47 -10.98
C ALA A 243 -1.40 19.14 -10.64
N SER A 244 -2.09 18.75 -9.55
CA SER A 244 -3.35 19.40 -9.16
C SER A 244 -3.14 20.85 -8.71
N VAL A 245 -2.07 21.14 -7.95
CA VAL A 245 -1.76 22.54 -7.57
C VAL A 245 -1.43 23.38 -8.81
N VAL A 246 -0.68 22.82 -9.76
CA VAL A 246 -0.37 23.51 -11.03
C VAL A 246 -1.64 23.72 -11.86
N PHE A 247 -2.53 22.72 -11.89
CA PHE A 247 -3.83 22.82 -12.55
C PHE A 247 -4.67 23.97 -12.00
N ASP A 248 -4.79 24.07 -10.67
CA ASP A 248 -5.55 25.13 -10.02
C ASP A 248 -4.98 26.53 -10.33
N LEU A 249 -3.66 26.67 -10.37
CA LEU A 249 -3.00 27.93 -10.73
C LEU A 249 -3.26 28.31 -12.18
N ILE A 250 -3.12 27.39 -13.13
CA ILE A 250 -3.39 27.68 -14.55
C ILE A 250 -4.87 28.03 -14.74
N ASN A 251 -5.76 27.30 -14.08
CA ASN A 251 -7.20 27.59 -14.11
C ASN A 251 -7.54 28.95 -13.50
N ALA A 252 -6.79 29.41 -12.50
CA ALA A 252 -6.89 30.75 -11.92
C ALA A 252 -6.24 31.86 -12.78
N GLY A 253 -5.66 31.52 -13.93
CA GLY A 253 -5.11 32.48 -14.90
C GLY A 253 -3.62 32.79 -14.75
N TYR A 254 -2.89 32.07 -13.89
CA TYR A 254 -1.44 32.22 -13.78
C TYR A 254 -0.73 31.69 -15.04
N LYS A 255 0.31 32.39 -15.50
CA LYS A 255 1.03 32.03 -16.73
C LYS A 255 2.23 31.14 -16.41
N GLN A 256 2.33 30.02 -17.12
CA GLN A 256 3.42 29.06 -16.95
C GLN A 256 4.78 29.58 -17.45
N GLN A 257 4.77 30.64 -18.26
CA GLN A 257 5.97 31.29 -18.80
C GLN A 257 6.61 32.25 -17.80
N ASP A 258 5.93 32.59 -16.71
CA ASP A 258 6.47 33.49 -15.69
C ASP A 258 7.65 32.79 -14.99
N GLU A 259 8.77 33.49 -14.83
CA GLU A 259 10.03 32.91 -14.30
C GLU A 259 9.84 32.33 -12.88
N ASP A 260 8.94 32.92 -12.09
CA ASP A 260 8.63 32.53 -10.73
C ASP A 260 7.53 31.45 -10.63
N PHE A 261 6.93 31.03 -11.75
CA PHE A 261 5.81 30.07 -11.73
C PHE A 261 6.18 28.77 -11.00
N THR A 262 7.40 28.26 -11.23
CA THR A 262 7.87 27.05 -10.54
C THR A 262 8.03 27.25 -9.03
N GLN A 263 8.54 28.41 -8.62
CA GLN A 263 8.68 28.74 -7.21
C GLN A 263 7.31 28.89 -6.56
N LEU A 264 6.38 29.58 -7.22
CA LEU A 264 5.03 29.85 -6.75
C LEU A 264 4.27 28.56 -6.41
N TRP A 265 4.20 27.60 -7.35
CA TRP A 265 3.45 26.36 -7.08
C TRP A 265 4.15 25.48 -6.04
N MET A 266 5.48 25.49 -5.99
CA MET A 266 6.23 24.80 -4.92
C MET A 266 5.97 25.43 -3.55
N GLU A 267 5.86 26.75 -3.44
CA GLU A 267 5.53 27.44 -2.19
C GLU A 267 4.12 27.13 -1.72
N LYS A 268 3.14 27.06 -2.64
CA LYS A 268 1.76 26.62 -2.34
C LYS A 268 1.72 25.21 -1.73
N ILE A 269 2.67 24.35 -2.08
CA ILE A 269 2.79 22.99 -1.54
C ILE A 269 3.55 22.96 -0.20
N LEU A 270 4.62 23.74 -0.10
CA LEU A 270 5.55 23.71 1.03
C LEU A 270 5.01 24.43 2.25
N ILE A 271 4.52 25.66 2.09
CA ILE A 271 4.11 26.54 3.20
C ILE A 271 3.08 25.86 4.11
N PRO A 272 2.02 25.20 3.60
CA PRO A 272 1.02 24.56 4.46
C PRO A 272 1.57 23.39 5.30
N GLN A 273 2.74 22.85 4.97
CA GLN A 273 3.35 21.72 5.65
C GLN A 273 4.59 22.10 6.48
N SER A 274 5.03 23.36 6.42
CA SER A 274 6.26 23.83 7.07
C SER A 274 6.28 23.57 8.57
N ASP A 275 5.20 23.88 9.29
CA ASP A 275 5.14 23.69 10.75
C ASP A 275 5.27 22.20 11.12
N VAL A 276 4.58 21.33 10.39
CA VAL A 276 4.66 19.88 10.59
C VAL A 276 6.08 19.35 10.30
N PHE A 277 6.74 19.88 9.27
CA PHE A 277 8.12 19.50 8.97
C PHE A 277 9.12 20.02 9.99
N GLN A 278 8.90 21.23 10.52
CA GLN A 278 9.69 21.80 11.60
C GLN A 278 9.59 20.93 12.85
N ASP A 279 8.37 20.54 13.28
CA ASP A 279 8.16 19.64 14.41
C ASP A 279 8.87 18.29 14.23
N ILE A 280 8.79 17.71 13.02
CA ILE A 280 9.50 16.47 12.69
C ILE A 280 11.01 16.68 12.82
N TYR A 281 11.54 17.78 12.28
CA TYR A 281 12.96 18.11 12.28
C TYR A 281 13.51 18.38 13.68
N ASP A 282 12.71 19.00 14.55
CA ASP A 282 13.04 19.29 15.94
C ASP A 282 13.16 18.04 16.82
N GLN A 283 12.48 16.96 16.44
CA GLN A 283 12.59 15.65 17.09
C GLN A 283 13.75 14.79 16.57
N LEU A 284 14.61 15.31 15.68
CA LEU A 284 15.75 14.58 15.13
C LEU A 284 17.04 14.91 15.87
N THR A 285 17.88 13.90 16.06
CA THR A 285 19.24 14.12 16.56
C THR A 285 20.11 14.80 15.50
N ASN A 286 21.20 15.45 15.91
CA ASN A 286 22.13 16.08 14.97
C ASN A 286 22.66 15.11 13.91
N SER A 287 22.95 13.86 14.28
CA SER A 287 23.37 12.83 13.32
C SER A 287 22.27 12.43 12.34
N GLN A 288 21.00 12.43 12.76
CA GLN A 288 19.85 12.18 11.88
C GLN A 288 19.65 13.34 10.90
N ARG A 289 19.77 14.58 11.36
CA ARG A 289 19.69 15.78 10.52
C ARG A 289 20.80 15.80 9.47
N ALA A 290 22.05 15.56 9.89
CA ALA A 290 23.20 15.47 8.99
C ALA A 290 23.03 14.36 7.94
N ALA A 291 22.53 13.19 8.33
CA ALA A 291 22.23 12.11 7.39
C ALA A 291 21.13 12.48 6.38
N LEU A 292 20.06 13.18 6.81
CA LEU A 292 19.02 13.66 5.91
C LEU A 292 19.53 14.72 4.93
N GLN A 293 20.35 15.67 5.39
CA GLN A 293 20.98 16.67 4.52
C GLN A 293 21.89 16.00 3.48
N ALA A 294 22.72 15.05 3.91
CA ALA A 294 23.55 14.26 3.01
C ALA A 294 22.71 13.53 1.95
N ILE A 295 21.60 12.89 2.36
CA ILE A 295 20.70 12.19 1.44
C ILE A 295 20.01 13.14 0.47
N GLY A 296 19.55 14.31 0.94
CA GLY A 296 18.79 15.26 0.13
C GLY A 296 19.63 15.96 -0.93
N LYS A 297 20.92 16.20 -0.65
CA LYS A 297 21.81 17.01 -1.49
C LYS A 297 22.71 16.22 -2.43
N ARG A 298 23.05 14.99 -2.08
CA ARG A 298 23.91 14.16 -2.93
C ARG A 298 23.18 13.78 -4.22
N LYS A 299 23.92 13.82 -5.35
CA LYS A 299 23.42 13.31 -6.63
C LYS A 299 23.82 11.84 -6.84
N ASP A 300 25.11 11.50 -6.64
CA ASP A 300 25.62 10.19 -7.10
C ASP A 300 26.45 9.41 -6.07
N ALA A 301 27.04 10.06 -5.06
CA ALA A 301 27.92 9.38 -4.10
C ALA A 301 27.13 8.58 -3.04
N GLY A 302 27.59 7.34 -2.76
CA GLY A 302 27.05 6.50 -1.69
C GLY A 302 27.20 7.16 -0.32
N ILE A 303 26.22 6.98 0.58
CA ILE A 303 26.18 7.68 1.88
C ILE A 303 27.33 7.25 2.80
N PHE A 304 27.90 6.08 2.52
CA PHE A 304 29.03 5.51 3.23
C PHE A 304 30.40 5.91 2.66
N SER A 305 30.44 6.67 1.57
CA SER A 305 31.70 7.15 0.99
C SER A 305 32.38 8.15 1.93
N GLU A 306 33.72 8.10 1.96
CA GLU A 306 34.51 8.94 2.86
C GLU A 306 34.32 10.43 2.57
N SER A 307 34.22 10.81 1.29
CA SER A 307 33.95 12.18 0.87
C SER A 307 32.63 12.73 1.43
N VAL A 308 31.56 11.92 1.41
CA VAL A 308 30.25 12.32 1.95
C VAL A 308 30.28 12.38 3.47
N LYS A 309 30.99 11.47 4.14
CA LYS A 309 31.13 11.50 5.60
C LYS A 309 31.82 12.77 6.08
N ILE A 310 32.92 13.16 5.44
CA ILE A 310 33.65 14.37 5.79
C ILE A 310 32.80 15.61 5.49
N LEU A 311 32.20 15.69 4.30
CA LEU A 311 31.42 16.86 3.86
C LEU A 311 30.22 17.16 4.77
N TYR A 312 29.53 16.12 5.25
CA TYR A 312 28.32 16.26 6.08
C TYR A 312 28.54 15.90 7.55
N ASN A 313 29.80 15.72 7.99
CA ASN A 313 30.16 15.32 9.35
C ASN A 313 29.36 14.10 9.86
N LEU A 314 29.27 13.06 9.02
CA LEU A 314 28.52 11.84 9.33
C LEU A 314 29.29 10.96 10.31
N PRO A 315 28.59 10.20 11.17
CA PRO A 315 29.24 9.29 12.09
C PRO A 315 29.88 8.10 11.37
N VAL A 316 30.69 7.33 12.12
CA VAL A 316 31.27 6.07 11.65
C VAL A 316 30.22 5.11 11.10
N SER A 317 30.60 4.22 10.18
CA SER A 317 29.67 3.40 9.39
C SER A 317 28.68 2.58 10.24
N SER A 318 29.09 2.01 11.37
CA SER A 318 28.22 1.26 12.29
C SER A 318 27.13 2.14 12.89
N SER A 319 27.48 3.31 13.40
CA SER A 319 26.55 4.31 13.92
C SER A 319 25.66 4.90 12.83
N LEU A 320 26.18 5.11 11.61
CA LEU A 320 25.40 5.58 10.46
C LEU A 320 24.31 4.57 10.07
N ASN A 321 24.59 3.27 10.13
CA ASN A 321 23.58 2.24 9.90
C ASN A 321 22.43 2.31 10.92
N GLU A 322 22.73 2.52 12.20
CA GLU A 322 21.69 2.68 13.24
C GLU A 322 20.89 3.97 13.05
N VAL A 323 21.54 5.07 12.64
CA VAL A 323 20.86 6.32 12.26
C VAL A 323 19.90 6.09 11.10
N LEU A 324 20.33 5.39 10.05
CA LEU A 324 19.50 5.09 8.88
C LEU A 324 18.34 4.18 9.23
N LYS A 325 18.55 3.13 10.04
CA LYS A 325 17.47 2.28 10.55
C LYS A 325 16.45 3.08 11.36
N ALA A 326 16.92 4.00 12.21
CA ALA A 326 16.03 4.88 12.99
C ALA A 326 15.20 5.79 12.07
N LEU A 327 15.81 6.40 11.04
CA LEU A 327 15.11 7.21 10.04
C LEU A 327 14.10 6.40 9.22
N GLN A 328 14.45 5.16 8.84
CA GLN A 328 13.52 4.23 8.18
C GLN A 328 12.34 3.86 9.09
N LYS A 329 12.59 3.61 10.38
CA LYS A 329 11.54 3.34 11.37
C LYS A 329 10.60 4.53 11.55
N LYS A 330 11.14 5.76 11.49
CA LYS A 330 10.36 7.00 11.47
C LYS A 330 9.64 7.26 10.12
N GLY A 331 9.92 6.45 9.10
CA GLY A 331 9.31 6.59 7.76
C GLY A 331 9.86 7.75 6.92
N LEU A 332 10.95 8.39 7.36
CA LEU A 332 11.52 9.57 6.68
C LEU A 332 12.40 9.21 5.49
N VAL A 333 12.97 8.01 5.51
CA VAL A 333 13.86 7.48 4.48
C VAL A 333 13.45 6.06 4.13
N TYR A 334 13.66 5.65 2.88
CA TYR A 334 13.58 4.26 2.45
C TYR A 334 14.84 3.86 1.67
N LYS A 335 15.08 2.55 1.59
CA LYS A 335 16.20 1.98 0.81
C LYS A 335 15.70 1.67 -0.60
N ALA A 336 16.37 2.22 -1.61
CA ALA A 336 16.11 2.01 -3.03
C ALA A 336 17.33 1.35 -3.67
N ALA A 337 17.24 0.06 -4.00
CA ALA A 337 18.35 -0.77 -4.48
C ALA A 337 19.64 -0.56 -3.65
N ASP A 338 20.56 0.29 -4.13
CA ASP A 338 21.86 0.57 -3.52
C ASP A 338 21.96 1.94 -2.84
N SER A 339 20.84 2.65 -2.70
CA SER A 339 20.79 4.01 -2.17
C SER A 339 19.71 4.19 -1.11
N TYR A 340 19.79 5.31 -0.39
CA TYR A 340 18.77 5.75 0.55
C TYR A 340 18.15 7.03 0.00
N LYS A 341 16.82 7.09 -0.02
CA LYS A 341 16.04 8.23 -0.53
C LYS A 341 15.10 8.75 0.56
N ILE A 342 14.87 10.05 0.58
CA ILE A 342 13.85 10.66 1.45
C ILE A 342 12.47 10.27 0.92
N THR A 343 11.61 9.77 1.81
CA THR A 343 10.29 9.24 1.43
C THR A 343 9.37 10.32 0.86
N ASN A 344 9.42 11.54 1.41
CA ASN A 344 8.55 12.64 1.03
C ASN A 344 9.34 13.72 0.25
N PRO A 345 9.12 13.89 -1.07
CA PRO A 345 9.80 14.90 -1.87
C PRO A 345 9.52 16.34 -1.41
N VAL A 346 8.35 16.60 -0.81
CA VAL A 346 8.04 17.91 -0.23
C VAL A 346 8.93 18.17 0.99
N PHE A 347 9.07 17.18 1.89
CA PHE A 347 9.97 17.29 3.04
C PHE A 347 11.43 17.46 2.60
N LYS A 348 11.87 16.75 1.56
CA LYS A 348 13.19 16.96 0.94
C LYS A 348 13.36 18.39 0.46
N ALA A 349 12.40 18.93 -0.29
CA ALA A 349 12.47 20.30 -0.78
C ALA A 349 12.49 21.34 0.35
N TRP A 350 11.73 21.11 1.43
CA TRP A 350 11.76 21.93 2.64
C TRP A 350 13.12 21.89 3.35
N LEU A 351 13.68 20.69 3.55
CA LEU A 351 15.01 20.51 4.17
C LEU A 351 16.13 21.26 3.43
N LEU A 352 16.03 21.31 2.10
CA LEU A 352 17.01 22.01 1.26
C LEU A 352 16.91 23.54 1.35
N ARG A 353 15.87 24.09 2.01
CA ARG A 353 15.71 25.53 2.28
C ARG A 353 16.21 25.97 3.65
N LEU A 354 16.52 25.04 4.55
CA LEU A 354 16.98 25.35 5.92
C LEU A 354 18.43 25.86 6.01
N GLU A 355 19.03 26.23 4.89
CA GLU A 355 20.39 26.77 4.82
C GLU A 355 20.42 28.27 4.61
#